data_AF-A0A932Q370-F1
#
_entry.id   AF-A0A932Q370-F1
#
_cell.length_a   1.000
_cell.length_b   1.000
_cell.length_c   1.000
_cell.angle_alpha   90.00
_cell.angle_beta   90.00
_cell.angle_gamma   90.00
#
_symmetry.space_group_name_H-M   'P 1'
#
loop_
_entity.id
_entity.type
_entity.pdbx_description
1 polymer ?
#
loop_
_entity_poly.entity_id
_entity_poly.type
_entity_poly.pdbx_seq_one_letter_code
_entity_poly.pdbx_strand_id
1 'polypeptide(L)'
;MNAVTVDQSRRTDVFTCHTVLAFSNGIHRSLLIPTKVKRVCYLKLKQKGIRKSLIGVKLFAAGLVLLLSEVIGQIEKVTIDLEYTGWEPLIKEHLLRHLRRKQPDIAANQIIFRRIGKGARAHTLALRVYQRKENANRVIGVKELLRALE
;
A
#
# COMPACT_ATOMS: atom_id res chain seq x y z
N MET A 1 0.53 17.08 15.03
CA MET A 1 -0.20 15.87 14.68
C MET A 1 -0.13 15.60 13.19
N ASN A 2 0.90 14.86 12.77
CA ASN A 2 1.03 14.40 11.38
C ASN A 2 0.22 13.11 11.19
N ALA A 3 -1.08 13.25 10.97
CA ALA A 3 -1.99 12.14 10.69
C ALA A 3 -2.26 12.04 9.19
N VAL A 4 -2.06 10.85 8.61
CA VAL A 4 -2.29 10.61 7.19
C VAL A 4 -3.41 9.60 6.97
N THR A 5 -4.12 9.78 5.85
CA THR A 5 -5.04 8.77 5.31
C THR A 5 -4.40 8.10 4.11
N VAL A 6 -4.51 6.78 4.00
CA VAL A 6 -4.01 5.98 2.88
C VAL A 6 -5.20 5.42 2.11
N ASP A 7 -5.17 5.58 0.80
CA ASP A 7 -6.17 5.05 -0.13
C ASP A 7 -5.48 4.54 -1.40
N GLN A 8 -6.24 3.92 -2.30
CA GLN A 8 -5.77 3.40 -3.56
C GLN A 8 -6.69 3.72 -4.73
N SER A 9 -6.10 3.66 -5.93
CA SER A 9 -6.83 3.58 -7.19
C SER A 9 -6.53 2.24 -7.84
N ARG A 10 -7.59 1.45 -8.04
CA ARG A 10 -7.59 0.06 -8.52
C ARG A 10 -6.87 -0.92 -7.59
N ARG A 11 -7.53 -2.03 -7.30
CA ARG A 11 -7.03 -3.08 -6.42
C ARG A 11 -5.79 -3.80 -6.95
N THR A 12 -4.97 -4.31 -6.03
CA THR A 12 -3.74 -5.06 -6.36
C THR A 12 -4.01 -6.48 -6.87
N ASP A 13 -5.21 -7.03 -6.65
CA ASP A 13 -5.69 -8.29 -7.23
C ASP A 13 -6.29 -8.14 -8.64
N VAL A 14 -6.40 -6.92 -9.17
CA VAL A 14 -6.80 -6.67 -10.56
C VAL A 14 -5.55 -6.57 -11.43
N PHE A 15 -5.31 -7.60 -12.25
CA PHE A 15 -4.09 -7.73 -13.07
C PHE A 15 -4.21 -7.19 -14.50
N THR A 16 -5.24 -6.40 -14.78
CA THR A 16 -5.47 -5.77 -16.10
C THR A 16 -5.13 -4.27 -16.11
N CYS A 17 -4.92 -3.67 -14.95
CA CYS A 17 -4.63 -2.24 -14.80
C CYS A 17 -3.52 -2.00 -13.77
N HIS A 18 -2.96 -0.78 -13.75
CA HIS A 18 -2.01 -0.36 -12.72
C HIS A 18 -2.76 -0.20 -11.39
N THR A 19 -2.04 -0.28 -10.27
CA THR A 19 -2.53 0.17 -8.97
C THR A 19 -1.75 1.38 -8.56
N VAL A 20 -2.42 2.38 -7.99
CA VAL A 20 -1.76 3.49 -7.33
C VAL A 20 -2.15 3.45 -5.86
N LEU A 21 -1.17 3.51 -4.98
CA LEU A 21 -1.37 3.75 -3.54
C LEU A 21 -0.97 5.18 -3.24
N ALA A 22 -1.71 5.87 -2.39
CA ALA A 22 -1.36 7.22 -1.98
C ALA A 22 -1.76 7.50 -0.55
N PHE A 23 -1.01 8.40 0.09
CA PHE A 23 -1.45 9.03 1.33
C PHE A 23 -1.45 10.54 1.21
N SER A 24 -2.23 11.19 2.08
CA SER A 24 -2.32 12.65 2.17
C SER A 24 -2.68 13.09 3.59
N ASN A 25 -2.82 14.41 3.78
CA ASN A 25 -2.98 15.18 5.01
C ASN A 25 -1.65 15.47 5.75
N GLY A 26 -1.17 16.72 5.68
CA GLY A 26 0.14 17.15 6.19
C GLY A 26 1.26 16.94 5.17
N ILE A 27 1.57 15.67 4.89
CA ILE A 27 2.47 15.25 3.80
C ILE A 27 1.70 14.40 2.80
N HIS A 28 2.19 14.31 1.55
CA HIS A 28 1.56 13.47 0.54
C HIS A 28 2.60 12.72 -0.28
N ARG A 29 2.23 11.50 -0.66
CA ARG A 29 3.05 10.67 -1.55
C ARG A 29 2.17 9.67 -2.26
N SER A 30 2.58 9.31 -3.46
CA SER A 30 1.96 8.32 -4.32
C SER A 30 2.99 7.31 -4.82
N LEU A 31 2.51 6.09 -5.03
CA LEU A 31 3.29 4.95 -5.47
C LEU A 31 2.49 4.20 -6.54
N LEU A 32 3.05 4.07 -7.74
CA LEU A 32 2.45 3.33 -8.84
C LEU A 32 3.06 1.93 -8.92
N ILE A 33 2.20 0.91 -8.89
CA ILE A 33 2.54 -0.49 -9.12
C ILE A 33 2.09 -0.87 -10.54
N PRO A 34 3.02 -1.02 -11.50
CA PRO A 34 2.68 -1.36 -12.87
C PRO A 34 2.00 -2.72 -12.97
N THR A 35 1.14 -2.87 -13.97
CA THR A 35 0.43 -4.15 -14.24
C THR A 35 1.40 -5.29 -14.50
N LYS A 36 2.47 -5.03 -15.26
CA LYS A 36 3.52 -6.01 -15.55
C LYS A 36 4.20 -6.49 -14.26
N VAL A 37 4.44 -5.58 -13.32
CA VAL A 37 5.05 -5.89 -12.02
C VAL A 37 4.12 -6.74 -11.16
N LYS A 38 2.84 -6.37 -11.05
CA LYS A 38 1.83 -7.18 -10.34
C LYS A 38 1.74 -8.61 -10.90
N ARG A 39 1.72 -8.75 -12.23
CA ARG A 39 1.65 -10.07 -12.90
C ARG A 39 2.87 -10.94 -12.60
N VAL A 40 4.08 -10.39 -12.65
CA VAL A 40 5.29 -11.15 -12.35
C VAL A 40 5.30 -11.60 -10.88
N CYS A 41 4.96 -10.73 -9.94
CA CYS A 41 4.89 -11.10 -8.52
C CYS A 41 3.78 -12.12 -8.25
N TYR A 42 2.62 -11.98 -8.92
CA TYR A 42 1.53 -12.96 -8.84
C TYR A 42 1.97 -14.35 -9.28
N LEU A 43 2.63 -14.47 -10.43
CA LEU A 43 3.09 -15.75 -10.94
C LEU A 43 4.08 -16.41 -9.97
N LYS A 44 5.03 -15.64 -9.41
CA LYS A 44 5.98 -16.14 -8.41
C LYS A 44 5.29 -16.62 -7.14
N LEU A 45 4.31 -15.88 -6.61
CA LEU A 45 3.57 -16.31 -5.42
C LEU A 45 2.69 -17.52 -5.70
N LYS A 46 2.07 -17.59 -6.88
CA LYS A 46 1.28 -18.75 -7.31
C LYS A 46 2.14 -20.01 -7.41
N GLN A 47 3.35 -19.91 -7.96
CA GLN A 47 4.32 -21.00 -8.01
C GLN A 47 4.75 -21.49 -6.62
N LYS A 48 4.76 -20.60 -5.62
CA LYS A 48 4.97 -20.94 -4.20
C LYS A 48 3.73 -21.54 -3.50
N GLY A 49 2.66 -21.85 -4.24
CA GLY A 49 1.43 -22.43 -3.69
C GLY A 49 0.52 -21.46 -2.94
N ILE A 50 0.78 -20.15 -3.00
CA ILE A 50 -0.04 -19.15 -2.31
C ILE A 50 -1.42 -19.06 -2.97
N ARG A 51 -2.48 -19.13 -2.15
CA ARG A 51 -3.87 -19.01 -2.60
C ARG A 51 -4.11 -17.68 -3.31
N LYS A 52 -4.83 -17.70 -4.44
CA LYS A 52 -5.12 -16.51 -5.27
C LYS A 52 -5.71 -15.34 -4.46
N SER A 53 -6.63 -15.61 -3.54
CA SER A 53 -7.25 -14.61 -2.67
C SER A 53 -6.25 -13.90 -1.77
N LEU A 54 -5.21 -14.60 -1.31
CA LEU A 54 -4.16 -14.07 -0.44
C LEU A 54 -3.10 -13.27 -1.21
N ILE A 55 -2.90 -13.56 -2.49
CA ILE A 55 -1.87 -12.87 -3.29
C ILE A 55 -2.15 -11.37 -3.38
N GLY A 56 -3.39 -10.97 -3.68
CA GLY A 56 -3.77 -9.55 -3.74
C GLY A 56 -3.48 -8.80 -2.45
N VAL A 57 -3.92 -9.38 -1.33
CA VAL A 57 -3.71 -8.86 0.03
C VAL A 57 -2.23 -8.70 0.33
N LYS A 58 -1.40 -9.70 0.00
CA LYS A 58 0.06 -9.63 0.17
C LYS A 58 0.68 -8.53 -0.69
N LEU A 59 0.27 -8.38 -1.95
CA LEU A 59 0.75 -7.29 -2.81
C LEU A 59 0.33 -5.91 -2.30
N PHE A 60 -0.87 -5.80 -1.72
CA PHE A 60 -1.34 -4.57 -1.09
C PHE A 60 -0.49 -4.23 0.12
N ALA A 61 -0.29 -5.18 1.05
CA ALA A 61 0.54 -4.99 2.23
C ALA A 61 1.99 -4.61 1.87
N ALA A 62 2.59 -5.28 0.88
CA ALA A 62 3.92 -4.95 0.38
C ALA A 62 3.98 -3.54 -0.22
N GLY A 63 2.97 -3.14 -1.00
CA GLY A 63 2.86 -1.79 -1.54
C GLY A 63 2.77 -0.72 -0.44
N LEU A 64 1.99 -1.00 0.62
CA LEU A 64 1.88 -0.12 1.78
C LEU A 64 3.21 0.03 2.54
N VAL A 65 3.96 -1.06 2.72
CA VAL A 65 5.31 -1.03 3.29
C VAL A 65 6.18 -0.07 2.50
N LEU A 66 6.22 -0.21 1.16
CA LEU A 66 7.05 0.63 0.30
C LEU A 66 6.62 2.11 0.31
N LEU A 67 5.31 2.36 0.36
CA LEU A 67 4.74 3.71 0.42
C LEU A 67 5.13 4.43 1.72
N LEU A 68 5.08 3.74 2.86
CA LEU A 68 5.24 4.33 4.19
C LEU A 68 6.68 4.32 4.72
N SER A 69 7.53 3.39 4.24
CA SER A 69 8.85 3.09 4.81
C SER A 69 9.84 4.25 4.89
N GLU A 70 9.66 5.31 4.11
CA GLU A 70 10.58 6.46 4.11
C GLU A 70 10.08 7.63 4.96
N VAL A 71 8.82 7.59 5.39
CA VAL A 71 8.15 8.72 6.06
C VAL A 71 7.51 8.32 7.40
N ILE A 72 7.49 7.03 7.73
CA ILE A 72 6.75 6.52 8.89
C ILE A 72 7.21 7.14 10.22
N GLY A 73 8.50 7.47 10.37
CA GLY A 73 9.01 8.16 11.56
C GLY A 73 8.51 9.59 11.73
N GLN A 74 7.91 10.18 10.69
CA GLN A 74 7.32 11.53 10.72
C GLN A 74 5.80 11.50 10.89
N ILE A 75 5.19 10.31 10.93
CA ILE A 75 3.74 10.11 10.93
C ILE A 75 3.32 9.57 12.29
N GLU A 76 2.46 10.32 12.98
CA GLU A 76 1.94 9.92 14.28
C GLU A 76 0.80 8.89 14.15
N LYS A 77 0.02 8.98 13.06
CA LYS A 77 -1.13 8.12 12.81
C LYS A 77 -1.36 7.87 11.32
N VAL A 78 -1.54 6.60 10.96
CA VAL A 78 -1.89 6.13 9.62
C VAL A 78 -3.29 5.52 9.68
N THR A 79 -4.22 6.07 8.91
CA THR A 79 -5.55 5.47 8.70
C THR A 79 -5.62 4.90 7.29
N ILE A 80 -5.78 3.59 7.16
CA ILE A 80 -5.82 2.86 5.88
C ILE A 80 -7.28 2.54 5.55
N ASP A 81 -7.69 2.78 4.29
CA ASP A 81 -9.03 2.42 3.84
C ASP A 81 -9.30 0.90 3.90
N LEU A 82 -10.55 0.54 4.19
CA LEU A 82 -11.03 -0.84 4.29
C LEU A 82 -11.32 -1.44 2.90
N GLU A 83 -10.27 -1.64 2.11
CA GLU A 83 -10.38 -2.26 0.78
C GLU A 83 -10.46 -3.81 0.86
N TYR A 84 -9.67 -4.40 1.75
CA TYR A 84 -9.53 -5.86 1.91
C TYR A 84 -10.16 -6.30 3.23
N THR A 85 -11.49 -6.17 3.31
CA THR A 85 -12.26 -6.51 4.52
C THR A 85 -11.95 -7.92 5.02
N GLY A 86 -11.65 -8.05 6.31
CA GLY A 86 -11.31 -9.32 6.97
C GLY A 86 -9.83 -9.70 6.92
N TRP A 87 -8.99 -8.93 6.20
CA TRP A 87 -7.54 -9.15 6.10
C TRP A 87 -6.72 -8.11 6.86
N GLU A 88 -7.36 -7.20 7.59
CA GLU A 88 -6.72 -6.10 8.31
C GLU A 88 -5.67 -6.60 9.31
N PRO A 89 -5.92 -7.65 10.13
CA PRO A 89 -4.91 -8.17 11.05
C PRO A 89 -3.64 -8.62 10.31
N LEU A 90 -3.80 -9.33 9.19
CA LEU A 90 -2.67 -9.81 8.39
C LEU A 90 -1.89 -8.66 7.74
N ILE A 91 -2.60 -7.68 7.15
CA ILE A 91 -1.97 -6.49 6.55
C ILE A 91 -1.21 -5.72 7.62
N LYS A 92 -1.81 -5.56 8.82
CA LYS A 92 -1.20 -4.88 9.95
C LYS A 92 0.05 -5.58 10.47
N GLU A 93 -0.01 -6.89 10.65
CA GLU A 93 1.13 -7.70 11.07
C GLU A 93 2.31 -7.54 10.09
N HIS A 94 2.02 -7.64 8.79
CA HIS A 94 3.01 -7.44 7.73
C HIS A 94 3.63 -6.04 7.80
N LEU A 95 2.80 -5.00 7.91
CA LEU A 95 3.29 -3.63 8.04
C LEU A 95 4.18 -3.45 9.27
N LEU A 96 3.74 -3.89 10.44
CA LEU A 96 4.50 -3.73 11.68
C LEU A 96 5.84 -4.47 11.62
N ARG A 97 5.86 -5.69 11.07
CA ARG A 97 7.10 -6.47 10.88
C ARG A 97 8.14 -5.72 10.07
N HIS A 98 7.74 -5.08 8.97
CA HIS A 98 8.65 -4.35 8.10
C HIS A 98 8.99 -2.95 8.63
N LEU A 99 7.99 -2.19 9.07
CA LEU A 99 8.18 -0.80 9.48
C LEU A 99 8.99 -0.71 10.78
N ARG A 100 8.87 -1.68 11.70
CA ARG A 100 9.69 -1.72 12.93
C ARG A 100 11.18 -1.96 12.69
N ARG A 101 11.58 -2.53 11.54
CA ARG A 101 13.00 -2.60 11.17
C ARG A 101 13.61 -1.22 10.92
N LYS A 102 12.78 -0.22 10.62
CA LYS A 102 13.19 1.17 10.38
C LYS A 102 12.87 2.11 11.54
N GLN A 103 11.73 1.90 12.19
CA GLN A 103 11.27 2.66 13.33
C GLN A 103 10.77 1.69 14.42
N PRO A 104 11.67 1.22 15.31
CA PRO A 104 11.36 0.18 16.29
C PRO A 104 10.15 0.50 17.18
N ASP A 105 9.96 1.78 17.51
CA ASP A 105 8.93 2.24 18.44
C ASP A 105 7.54 2.41 17.80
N ILE A 106 7.33 1.94 16.56
CA ILE A 106 5.99 1.99 15.97
C ILE A 106 5.02 1.17 16.81
N ALA A 107 4.08 1.89 17.41
CA ALA A 107 3.01 1.30 18.19
C ALA A 107 1.91 0.80 17.25
N ALA A 108 1.33 -0.37 17.58
CA ALA A 108 0.31 -0.98 16.75
C ALA A 108 -0.92 -0.07 16.58
N ASN A 109 -1.26 0.76 17.57
CA ASN A 109 -2.38 1.70 17.51
C ASN A 109 -2.13 2.91 16.58
N GLN A 110 -0.90 3.14 16.11
CA GLN A 110 -0.62 4.16 15.10
C GLN A 110 -1.17 3.76 13.72
N ILE A 111 -1.34 2.47 13.45
CA ILE A 111 -1.90 1.96 12.19
C ILE A 111 -3.33 1.46 12.46
N ILE A 112 -4.30 2.15 11.89
CA ILE A 112 -5.72 1.79 12.02
C ILE A 112 -6.37 1.64 10.65
N PHE A 113 -7.42 0.83 10.59
CA PHE A 113 -8.23 0.63 9.40
C PHE A 113 -9.61 1.21 9.63
N ARG A 114 -10.09 2.02 8.68
CA ARG A 114 -11.44 2.63 8.71
C ARG A 114 -11.92 2.84 7.29
N ARG A 115 -13.24 2.91 7.08
CA ARG A 115 -13.78 3.36 5.79
C ARG A 115 -13.43 4.82 5.58
N ILE A 116 -12.72 5.11 4.51
CA ILE A 116 -12.34 6.45 4.06
C ILE A 116 -13.22 6.79 2.86
N GLY A 117 -13.96 7.90 2.95
CA GLY A 117 -14.86 8.30 1.87
C GLY A 117 -14.10 8.74 0.61
N LYS A 118 -14.77 8.64 -0.55
CA LYS A 118 -14.24 9.04 -1.87
C LYS A 118 -13.82 10.52 -1.97
N GLY A 119 -14.23 11.36 -1.03
CA GLY A 119 -13.81 12.76 -0.93
C GLY A 119 -12.43 12.98 -0.27
N ALA A 120 -11.77 11.92 0.21
CA ALA A 120 -10.47 12.06 0.85
C ALA A 120 -9.38 12.52 -0.15
N ARG A 121 -8.45 13.33 0.34
CA ARG A 121 -7.32 13.83 -0.47
C ARG A 121 -6.45 12.69 -1.01
N ALA A 122 -6.28 11.62 -0.23
CA ALA A 122 -5.56 10.42 -0.65
C ALA A 122 -6.24 9.72 -1.84
N HIS A 123 -7.58 9.59 -1.81
CA HIS A 123 -8.37 9.06 -2.93
C HIS A 123 -8.13 9.87 -4.21
N THR A 124 -8.26 11.20 -4.08
CA THR A 124 -8.11 12.13 -5.20
C THR A 124 -6.71 12.05 -5.81
N LEU A 125 -5.67 12.00 -4.98
CA LEU A 125 -4.28 11.84 -5.42
C LEU A 125 -4.06 10.52 -6.15
N ALA A 126 -4.51 9.39 -5.57
CA ALA A 126 -4.38 8.08 -6.21
C ALA A 126 -5.10 8.04 -7.57
N LEU A 127 -6.28 8.65 -7.66
CA LEU A 127 -7.05 8.73 -8.90
C LEU A 127 -6.37 9.59 -9.97
N ARG A 128 -5.86 10.78 -9.61
CA ARG A 128 -5.19 11.69 -10.55
C ARG A 128 -3.91 11.06 -11.12
N VAL A 129 -3.13 10.40 -10.28
CA VAL A 129 -1.93 9.66 -10.72
C VAL A 129 -2.31 8.49 -11.63
N TYR A 130 -3.35 7.72 -11.28
CA TYR A 130 -3.85 6.65 -12.15
C TYR A 130 -4.31 7.16 -13.52
N GLN A 131 -4.99 8.32 -13.55
CA GLN A 131 -5.44 8.99 -14.77
C GLN A 131 -4.31 9.72 -15.53
N ARG A 132 -3.06 9.66 -15.05
CA ARG A 132 -1.90 10.39 -15.60
C ARG A 132 -2.07 11.91 -15.63
N LYS A 133 -2.95 12.44 -14.77
CA LYS A 133 -3.10 13.88 -14.53
C LYS A 133 -2.01 14.41 -13.60
N GLU A 134 -1.36 13.50 -12.86
CA GLU A 134 -0.19 13.77 -12.04
C GLU A 134 0.81 12.62 -12.16
N ASN A 135 2.09 12.93 -11.97
CA ASN A 135 3.15 11.91 -11.94
C ASN A 135 3.15 11.21 -10.58
N ALA A 136 3.36 9.89 -10.58
CA ALA A 136 3.60 9.16 -9.35
C ALA A 136 4.92 9.61 -8.74
N ASN A 137 4.99 9.75 -7.41
CA ASN A 137 6.27 10.07 -6.75
C ASN A 137 7.26 8.91 -6.90
N ARG A 138 6.76 7.67 -6.94
CA ARG A 138 7.56 6.47 -7.18
C ARG A 138 6.83 5.49 -8.09
N VAL A 139 7.58 4.83 -8.98
CA VAL A 139 7.11 3.71 -9.81
C VAL A 139 7.87 2.46 -9.38
N ILE A 140 7.14 1.42 -8.96
CA ILE A 140 7.73 0.25 -8.31
C ILE A 140 8.14 -0.82 -9.31
N GLY A 141 9.33 -1.39 -9.11
CA GLY A 141 9.84 -2.53 -9.86
C GLY A 141 9.55 -3.90 -9.21
N VAL A 142 9.76 -4.97 -9.97
CA VAL A 142 9.56 -6.36 -9.49
C VAL A 142 10.43 -6.68 -8.27
N LYS A 143 11.73 -6.36 -8.33
CA LYS A 143 12.69 -6.69 -7.25
C LYS A 143 12.27 -6.05 -5.92
N GLU A 144 11.87 -4.78 -5.98
CA GLU A 144 11.40 -4.04 -4.83
C GLU A 144 10.12 -4.65 -4.23
N LEU A 145 9.11 -4.91 -5.07
CA LEU A 145 7.85 -5.46 -4.58
C LEU A 145 8.01 -6.85 -3.98
N LEU A 146 8.90 -7.68 -4.54
CA LEU A 146 9.23 -8.99 -3.98
C LEU A 146 9.93 -8.91 -2.63
N ARG A 147 10.89 -7.99 -2.46
CA ARG A 147 11.56 -7.79 -1.16
C ARG A 147 10.59 -7.36 -0.07
N ALA A 148 9.56 -6.59 -0.42
CA ALA A 148 8.52 -6.18 0.52
C ALA A 148 7.50 -7.29 0.83
N LEU A 149 7.60 -8.48 0.22
CA LEU A 149 6.76 -9.65 0.51
C LEU A 149 7.40 -10.64 1.49
N GLU A 150 8.69 -10.49 1.79
CA GLU A 150 9.53 -11.39 2.60
C GLU A 150 9.69 -10.90 4.05
#